data_AF-A0AA40RX34-F1
#
_entry.id   AF-A0AA40RX34-F1
#
_cell.length_a   1.000
_cell.length_b   1.000
_cell.length_c   1.000
_cell.angle_alpha   90.00
_cell.angle_beta   90.00
_cell.angle_gamma   90.00
#
_symmetry.space_group_name_H-M   'P 1'
#
loop_
_entity.id
_entity.type
_entity.pdbx_description
1 polymer ?
#
loop_
_entity_poly.entity_id
_entity_poly.type
_entity_poly.pdbx_seq_one_letter_code
_entity_poly.pdbx_strand_id
1 'polypeptide(L)'
;LVAHVTETLGYKDEPGMDILQIVHAKKVPSEFPKEVLDEAAKIPTDVQDSDWAGREDITDQTLVTIDGADTKDIDDAVVAWKLDNGNYHLGVHIADVSHYVTEGSLIDAEAYHRGTSVYLTDRVIPMLPRNISNGIASLNPNVARLAMSAEMEINPAGKIVSHRLHTSVIKSHARMT
;
A
#
# COMPACT_ATOMS: atom_id res chain seq x y z
N LEU A 1 7.81 -7.47 47.27
CA LEU A 1 7.81 -6.89 45.91
C LEU A 1 6.54 -6.05 45.79
N VAL A 2 6.64 -4.81 45.32
CA VAL A 2 5.48 -3.94 45.04
C VAL A 2 5.43 -3.73 43.53
N ALA A 3 4.24 -3.82 42.93
CA ALA A 3 4.00 -3.55 41.53
C ALA A 3 2.90 -2.50 41.39
N HIS A 4 2.90 -1.76 40.28
CA HIS A 4 1.90 -0.75 39.94
C HIS A 4 1.23 -1.12 38.62
N VAL A 5 -0.07 -0.85 38.52
CA VAL A 5 -0.83 -1.02 37.28
C VAL A 5 -0.46 0.13 36.34
N THR A 6 0.06 -0.20 35.16
CA THR A 6 0.42 0.77 34.12
C THR A 6 -0.68 0.98 33.09
N GLU A 7 -1.55 -0.02 32.89
CA GLU A 7 -2.60 -0.01 31.88
C GLU A 7 -3.77 -0.93 32.27
N THR A 8 -4.99 -0.55 31.89
CA THR A 8 -6.21 -1.39 32.02
C THR A 8 -6.80 -1.58 30.62
N LEU A 9 -6.80 -2.83 30.13
CA LEU A 9 -7.21 -3.14 28.75
C LEU A 9 -8.73 -3.19 28.57
N GLY A 10 -9.50 -3.57 29.61
CA GLY A 10 -10.96 -3.64 29.60
C GLY A 10 -11.51 -4.86 30.35
N TYR A 11 -12.76 -5.23 30.10
CA TYR A 11 -13.42 -6.37 30.76
C TYR A 11 -13.41 -7.64 29.91
N LYS A 12 -13.36 -8.81 30.55
CA LYS A 12 -13.23 -10.11 29.86
C LYS A 12 -14.33 -10.41 28.84
N ASP A 13 -15.54 -9.88 29.07
CA ASP A 13 -16.74 -10.17 28.27
C ASP A 13 -17.00 -9.08 27.21
N GLU A 14 -16.09 -8.11 27.05
CA GLU A 14 -16.20 -7.08 26.02
C GLU A 14 -15.86 -7.63 24.63
N PRO A 15 -16.65 -7.31 23.58
CA PRO A 15 -16.33 -7.69 22.22
C PRO A 15 -14.93 -7.23 21.79
N GLY A 16 -14.11 -8.15 21.27
CA GLY A 16 -12.74 -7.88 20.80
C GLY A 16 -11.66 -7.88 21.88
N MET A 17 -12.00 -8.17 23.15
CA MET A 17 -11.03 -8.26 24.25
C MET A 17 -10.03 -9.41 24.05
N ASP A 18 -10.48 -10.53 23.52
CA ASP A 18 -9.66 -11.69 23.16
C ASP A 18 -8.56 -11.32 22.14
N ILE A 19 -8.91 -10.51 21.15
CA ILE A 19 -7.97 -10.02 20.14
C ILE A 19 -7.03 -8.99 20.75
N LEU A 20 -7.54 -8.02 21.53
CA LEU A 20 -6.72 -6.99 22.18
C LEU A 20 -5.68 -7.60 23.13
N GLN A 21 -6.04 -8.65 23.87
CA GLN A 21 -5.11 -9.39 24.73
C GLN A 21 -3.96 -9.99 23.93
N ILE A 22 -4.21 -10.55 22.74
CA ILE A 22 -3.16 -11.10 21.87
C ILE A 22 -2.26 -9.98 21.36
N VAL A 23 -2.84 -8.87 20.89
CA VAL A 23 -2.10 -7.68 20.42
C VAL A 23 -1.15 -7.18 21.50
N HIS A 24 -1.66 -7.02 22.73
CA HIS A 24 -0.86 -6.53 23.86
C HIS A 24 0.19 -7.56 24.31
N ALA A 25 -0.17 -8.85 24.44
CA ALA A 25 0.76 -9.91 24.84
C ALA A 25 1.90 -10.12 23.84
N LYS A 26 1.62 -9.92 22.55
CA LYS A 26 2.62 -9.97 21.47
C LYS A 26 3.33 -8.63 21.25
N LYS A 27 2.98 -7.59 22.01
CA LYS A 27 3.55 -6.24 21.90
C LYS A 27 3.48 -5.68 20.48
N VAL A 28 2.36 -5.94 19.79
CA VAL A 28 2.12 -5.39 18.46
C VAL A 28 1.85 -3.90 18.60
N PRO A 29 2.61 -3.02 17.91
CA PRO A 29 2.43 -1.58 17.97
C PRO A 29 1.07 -1.15 17.36
N SER A 30 0.07 -0.96 18.21
CA SER A 30 -1.31 -0.68 17.79
C SER A 30 -1.61 0.80 17.53
N GLU A 31 -0.82 1.71 18.12
CA GLU A 31 -1.02 3.16 18.02
C GLU A 31 0.18 3.82 17.36
N PHE A 32 -0.07 4.81 16.50
CA PHE A 32 1.00 5.61 15.88
C PHE A 32 1.41 6.74 16.83
N PRO A 33 2.71 7.04 16.97
CA PRO A 33 3.17 8.24 17.65
C PRO A 33 2.57 9.51 17.04
N LYS A 34 2.29 10.52 17.88
CA LYS A 34 1.67 11.76 17.43
C LYS A 34 2.51 12.45 16.36
N GLU A 35 3.84 12.48 16.51
CA GLU A 35 4.71 13.13 15.53
C GLU A 35 4.66 12.44 14.15
N VAL A 36 4.46 11.12 14.11
CA VAL A 36 4.30 10.35 12.87
C VAL A 36 2.99 10.71 12.17
N LEU A 37 1.89 10.84 12.94
CA LEU A 37 0.61 11.29 12.40
C LEU A 37 0.66 12.74 11.89
N ASP A 38 1.33 13.62 12.63
CA ASP A 38 1.53 15.02 12.23
C ASP A 38 2.40 15.15 10.96
N GLU A 39 3.39 14.27 10.77
CA GLU A 39 4.15 14.18 9.53
C GLU A 39 3.28 13.66 8.38
N ALA A 40 2.56 12.56 8.60
CA ALA A 40 1.70 11.96 7.59
C ALA A 40 0.60 12.95 7.13
N ALA A 41 0.06 13.77 8.03
CA ALA A 41 -0.95 14.76 7.71
C ALA A 41 -0.48 15.87 6.76
N LYS A 42 0.84 16.02 6.54
CA LYS A 42 1.41 16.97 5.57
C LYS A 42 1.47 16.40 4.15
N ILE A 43 1.31 15.09 3.99
CA ILE A 43 1.31 14.43 2.68
C ILE A 43 0.02 14.80 1.95
N PRO A 44 0.09 15.29 0.70
CA PRO A 44 -1.10 15.61 -0.09
C PRO A 44 -2.04 14.41 -0.27
N THR A 45 -3.33 14.69 -0.44
CA THR A 45 -4.35 13.66 -0.73
C THR A 45 -4.36 13.21 -2.18
N ASP A 46 -3.85 14.05 -3.07
CA ASP A 46 -3.84 13.86 -4.52
C ASP A 46 -2.44 14.09 -5.07
N VAL A 47 -2.13 13.42 -6.19
CA VAL A 47 -0.85 13.58 -6.90
C VAL A 47 -0.74 15.02 -7.38
N GLN A 48 0.38 15.67 -7.09
CA GLN A 48 0.63 17.07 -7.44
C GLN A 48 1.25 17.17 -8.84
N ASP A 49 1.10 18.31 -9.51
CA ASP A 49 1.70 18.55 -10.84
C ASP A 49 3.22 18.34 -10.86
N SER A 50 3.90 18.64 -9.76
CA SER A 50 5.34 18.40 -9.60
C SER A 50 5.72 16.93 -9.64
N ASP A 51 4.82 16.04 -9.22
CA ASP A 51 5.11 14.62 -9.05
C ASP A 51 5.16 13.87 -10.38
N TRP A 52 4.63 14.48 -11.45
CA TRP A 52 4.69 13.96 -12.82
C TRP A 52 6.09 14.07 -13.43
N ALA A 53 6.93 14.96 -12.92
CA ALA A 53 8.26 15.19 -13.47
C ALA A 53 9.12 13.92 -13.40
N GLY A 54 9.62 13.47 -14.54
CA GLY A 54 10.47 12.26 -14.63
C GLY A 54 9.71 10.93 -14.54
N ARG A 55 8.37 10.96 -14.55
CA ARG A 55 7.52 9.76 -14.60
C ARG A 55 6.89 9.62 -15.96
N GLU A 56 6.72 8.38 -16.40
CA GLU A 56 5.96 8.10 -17.61
C GLU A 56 4.46 8.17 -17.33
N ASP A 57 3.73 8.91 -18.17
CA ASP A 57 2.27 8.93 -18.13
C ASP A 57 1.73 7.69 -18.84
N ILE A 58 1.14 6.79 -18.06
CA ILE A 58 0.46 5.58 -18.57
C ILE A 58 -1.00 5.56 -18.10
N THR A 59 -1.58 6.72 -17.81
CA THR A 59 -2.96 6.84 -17.31
C THR A 59 -4.03 6.41 -18.32
N ASP A 60 -3.65 6.24 -19.60
CA ASP A 60 -4.49 5.71 -20.67
C ASP A 60 -4.39 4.18 -20.84
N GLN A 61 -3.43 3.52 -20.19
CA GLN A 61 -3.39 2.06 -20.18
C GLN A 61 -4.56 1.53 -19.35
N THR A 62 -5.35 0.61 -19.90
CA THR A 62 -6.55 0.06 -19.27
C THR A 62 -6.22 -0.97 -18.17
N LEU A 63 -5.45 -0.53 -17.18
CA LEU A 63 -5.06 -1.31 -16.01
C LEU A 63 -6.18 -1.35 -14.96
N VAL A 64 -6.23 -2.45 -14.22
CA VAL A 64 -7.21 -2.73 -13.16
C VAL A 64 -6.51 -3.23 -11.91
N THR A 65 -7.17 -3.11 -10.76
CA THR A 65 -6.74 -3.76 -9.51
C THR A 65 -7.69 -4.90 -9.20
N ILE A 66 -7.21 -5.97 -8.56
CA ILE A 66 -7.99 -7.17 -8.26
C ILE A 66 -7.70 -7.57 -6.81
N ASP A 67 -8.64 -7.30 -5.91
CA ASP A 67 -8.43 -7.44 -4.47
C ASP A 67 -9.67 -8.01 -3.78
N GLY A 68 -9.51 -8.45 -2.53
CA GLY A 68 -10.64 -8.80 -1.67
C GLY A 68 -11.63 -7.62 -1.53
N ALA A 69 -12.92 -7.94 -1.37
CA ALA A 69 -13.98 -6.93 -1.25
C ALA A 69 -13.71 -5.91 -0.11
N ASP A 70 -13.10 -6.38 0.98
CA ASP A 70 -12.80 -5.60 2.18
C ASP A 70 -11.45 -4.85 2.11
N THR A 71 -10.60 -5.12 1.12
CA THR A 71 -9.28 -4.48 0.95
C THR A 71 -9.42 -2.97 0.71
N LYS A 72 -8.51 -2.17 1.29
CA LYS A 72 -8.50 -0.69 1.15
C LYS A 72 -7.13 -0.17 0.74
N ASP A 73 -6.09 -0.86 1.18
CA ASP A 73 -4.70 -0.81 0.78
C ASP A 73 -4.51 -1.63 -0.50
N ILE A 74 -4.61 -0.97 -1.65
CA ILE A 74 -4.51 -1.60 -2.97
C ILE A 74 -3.12 -1.29 -3.51
N ASP A 75 -2.23 -2.28 -3.45
CA ASP A 75 -0.81 -2.10 -3.70
C ASP A 75 -0.42 -2.28 -5.17
N ASP A 76 -1.15 -3.11 -5.91
CA ASP A 76 -0.82 -3.47 -7.29
C ASP A 76 -1.97 -3.32 -8.29
N ALA A 77 -1.60 -2.95 -9.50
CA ALA A 77 -2.49 -2.92 -10.66
C ALA A 77 -1.83 -3.67 -11.83
N VAL A 78 -2.66 -4.29 -12.67
CA VAL A 78 -2.21 -5.12 -13.78
C VAL A 78 -2.91 -4.78 -15.08
N VAL A 79 -2.19 -4.96 -16.18
CA VAL A 79 -2.72 -4.89 -17.54
C VAL A 79 -2.02 -5.92 -18.42
N ALA A 80 -2.75 -6.52 -19.36
CA ALA A 80 -2.15 -7.43 -20.32
C ALA A 80 -2.86 -7.37 -21.67
N TRP A 81 -2.08 -7.47 -22.74
CA TRP A 81 -2.61 -7.60 -24.10
C TRP A 81 -1.66 -8.41 -24.98
N LYS A 82 -2.16 -8.93 -26.09
CA LYS A 82 -1.34 -9.65 -27.07
C LYS A 82 -0.65 -8.66 -28.02
N LEU A 83 0.64 -8.87 -28.26
CA LEU A 83 1.45 -8.12 -29.21
C LEU A 83 1.34 -8.72 -30.62
N ASP A 84 1.65 -7.90 -31.63
CA ASP A 84 1.58 -8.29 -33.06
C ASP A 84 2.50 -9.48 -33.40
N ASN A 85 3.61 -9.62 -32.68
CA ASN A 85 4.57 -10.72 -32.85
C ASN A 85 4.09 -12.05 -32.21
N GLY A 86 2.90 -12.06 -31.59
CA GLY A 86 2.31 -13.24 -30.94
C GLY A 86 2.67 -13.40 -29.46
N ASN A 87 3.58 -12.58 -28.92
CA ASN A 87 3.86 -12.51 -27.49
C ASN A 87 2.78 -11.71 -26.74
N TYR A 88 2.92 -11.59 -25.44
CA TYR A 88 2.04 -10.84 -24.56
C TYR A 88 2.81 -9.72 -23.90
N HIS A 89 2.19 -8.55 -23.80
CA HIS A 89 2.61 -7.52 -22.88
C HIS A 89 1.95 -7.77 -21.52
N LEU A 90 2.73 -7.64 -20.45
CA LEU A 90 2.25 -7.65 -19.06
C LEU A 90 2.83 -6.42 -18.35
N GLY A 91 1.95 -5.51 -17.94
CA GLY A 91 2.26 -4.41 -17.03
C GLY A 91 1.87 -4.77 -15.61
N VAL A 92 2.80 -4.62 -14.68
CA VAL A 92 2.57 -4.72 -13.23
C VAL A 92 3.00 -3.40 -12.60
N HIS A 93 2.07 -2.71 -11.94
CA HIS A 93 2.28 -1.37 -11.42
C HIS A 93 2.07 -1.40 -9.91
N ILE A 94 3.15 -1.18 -9.15
CA ILE A 94 3.13 -1.22 -7.68
C ILE A 94 3.09 0.22 -7.16
N ALA A 95 2.27 0.48 -6.15
CA ALA A 95 2.22 1.75 -5.45
C ALA A 95 3.62 2.27 -5.09
N ASP A 96 3.93 3.51 -5.46
CA ASP A 96 5.22 4.13 -5.14
C ASP A 96 5.23 4.70 -3.71
N VAL A 97 5.12 3.81 -2.73
CA VAL A 97 5.16 4.17 -1.30
C VAL A 97 6.44 4.93 -0.94
N SER A 98 7.57 4.60 -1.59
CA SER A 98 8.88 5.20 -1.34
C SER A 98 8.94 6.70 -1.63
N HIS A 99 8.06 7.20 -2.51
CA HIS A 99 7.91 8.63 -2.76
C HIS A 99 7.32 9.38 -1.55
N TYR A 100 6.42 8.74 -0.81
CA TYR A 100 5.73 9.34 0.35
C TYR A 100 6.41 9.03 1.68
N VAL A 101 7.13 7.90 1.76
CA VAL A 101 7.86 7.45 2.95
C VAL A 101 9.34 7.45 2.63
N THR A 102 9.96 8.62 2.79
CA THR A 102 11.38 8.80 2.48
C THR A 102 12.28 8.27 3.59
N GLU A 103 13.43 7.72 3.23
CA GLU A 103 14.45 7.21 4.16
C GLU A 103 14.78 8.24 5.26
N GLY A 104 14.75 7.80 6.52
CA GLY A 104 15.06 8.63 7.69
C GLY A 104 13.93 9.55 8.17
N SER A 105 12.75 9.52 7.53
CA SER A 105 11.54 10.19 8.05
C SER A 105 11.01 9.52 9.32
N LEU A 106 10.10 10.17 10.06
CA LEU A 106 9.47 9.54 11.24
C LEU A 106 8.55 8.40 10.80
N ILE A 107 7.87 8.58 9.66
CA ILE A 107 7.05 7.52 9.06
C ILE A 107 7.90 6.30 8.68
N ASP A 108 9.09 6.50 8.10
CA ASP A 108 10.04 5.41 7.78
C ASP A 108 10.49 4.67 9.04
N ALA A 109 10.94 5.40 10.06
CA ALA A 109 11.35 4.80 11.33
C ALA A 109 10.23 3.99 12.00
N GLU A 110 8.99 4.50 11.96
CA GLU A 110 7.82 3.81 12.49
C GLU A 110 7.42 2.61 11.64
N ALA A 111 7.48 2.71 10.31
CA ALA A 111 7.23 1.60 9.39
C ALA A 111 8.26 0.48 9.62
N TYR A 112 9.53 0.82 9.82
CA TYR A 112 10.59 -0.11 10.18
C TYR A 112 10.33 -0.76 11.56
N HIS A 113 9.89 0.01 12.54
CA HIS A 113 9.54 -0.50 13.86
C HIS A 113 8.37 -1.50 13.83
N ARG A 114 7.34 -1.20 13.03
CA ARG A 114 6.18 -2.08 12.81
C ARG A 114 6.52 -3.31 11.97
N GLY A 115 7.36 -3.15 10.95
CA GLY A 115 7.85 -4.17 10.03
C GLY A 115 6.81 -4.69 9.03
N THR A 116 5.55 -4.86 9.42
CA THR A 116 4.47 -5.33 8.55
C THR A 116 3.09 -4.93 9.10
N SER A 117 2.08 -4.90 8.23
CA SER A 117 0.67 -4.80 8.63
C SER A 117 0.23 -6.11 9.28
N VAL A 118 -0.48 -6.03 10.41
CA VAL A 118 -1.01 -7.21 11.11
C VAL A 118 -2.51 -7.32 10.86
N TYR A 119 -2.90 -8.35 10.11
CA TYR A 119 -4.30 -8.65 9.80
C TYR A 119 -4.87 -9.59 10.87
N LEU A 120 -5.89 -9.11 11.59
CA LEU A 120 -6.62 -9.83 12.63
C LEU A 120 -8.03 -10.15 12.12
N THR A 121 -8.74 -10.99 12.85
CA THR A 121 -10.09 -11.43 12.46
C THR A 121 -11.09 -10.28 12.33
N ASP A 122 -10.93 -9.21 13.14
CA ASP A 122 -11.87 -8.07 13.18
C ASP A 122 -11.29 -6.75 12.66
N ARG A 123 -9.97 -6.65 12.47
CA ARG A 123 -9.30 -5.38 12.11
C ARG A 123 -7.92 -5.60 11.48
N VAL A 124 -7.38 -4.53 10.91
CA VAL A 124 -5.98 -4.44 10.48
C VAL A 124 -5.27 -3.41 11.35
N ILE A 125 -4.10 -3.78 11.86
CA ILE A 125 -3.13 -2.84 12.44
C ILE A 125 -2.14 -2.51 11.33
N PRO A 126 -2.25 -1.34 10.67
CA PRO A 126 -1.48 -1.07 9.47
C PRO A 126 -0.03 -0.72 9.80
N MET A 127 0.87 -1.03 8.86
CA MET A 127 2.26 -0.59 8.89
C MET A 127 2.37 0.93 8.70
N LEU A 128 1.53 1.51 7.84
CA LEU A 128 1.55 2.93 7.49
C LEU A 128 0.26 3.63 7.93
N PRO A 129 0.32 4.93 8.28
CA PRO A 129 -0.87 5.75 8.51
C PRO A 129 -1.89 5.65 7.37
N ARG A 130 -3.18 5.62 7.73
CA ARG A 130 -4.27 5.32 6.77
C ARG A 130 -4.40 6.30 5.61
N ASN A 131 -4.01 7.56 5.80
CA ASN A 131 -4.02 8.55 4.72
C ASN A 131 -2.98 8.22 3.63
N ILE A 132 -1.96 7.42 3.96
CA ILE A 132 -0.99 6.88 3.02
C ILE A 132 -1.52 5.55 2.48
N SER A 133 -1.66 4.53 3.34
CA SER A 133 -1.96 3.15 2.94
C SER A 133 -3.30 2.98 2.22
N ASN A 134 -4.36 3.66 2.66
CA ASN A 134 -5.68 3.60 2.01
C ASN A 134 -5.92 4.78 1.05
N GLY A 135 -5.01 5.75 1.05
CA GLY A 135 -5.21 7.05 0.41
C GLY A 135 -4.31 7.24 -0.80
N ILE A 136 -3.25 8.03 -0.64
CA ILE A 136 -2.37 8.47 -1.73
C ILE A 136 -1.50 7.32 -2.28
N ALA A 137 -1.16 6.32 -1.46
CA ALA A 137 -0.40 5.15 -1.88
C ALA A 137 -1.29 3.95 -2.25
N SER A 138 -2.62 4.04 -2.12
CA SER A 138 -3.54 3.02 -2.63
C SER A 138 -3.91 3.35 -4.07
N LEU A 139 -3.83 2.36 -4.98
CA LEU A 139 -4.12 2.45 -6.41
C LEU A 139 -5.63 2.53 -6.71
N ASN A 140 -6.31 3.45 -6.02
CA ASN A 140 -7.75 3.69 -6.10
C ASN A 140 -8.22 3.95 -7.54
N PRO A 141 -9.44 3.51 -7.92
CA PRO A 141 -9.93 3.64 -9.27
C PRO A 141 -10.24 5.09 -9.64
N ASN A 142 -10.03 5.42 -10.92
CA ASN A 142 -10.35 6.69 -11.56
C ASN A 142 -9.62 7.92 -11.02
N VAL A 143 -8.52 7.72 -10.28
CA VAL A 143 -7.66 8.80 -9.77
C VAL A 143 -6.21 8.53 -10.14
N ALA A 144 -5.44 9.60 -10.38
CA ALA A 144 -4.02 9.48 -10.68
C ALA A 144 -3.26 9.01 -9.42
N ARG A 145 -2.34 8.06 -9.61
CA ARG A 145 -1.50 7.50 -8.54
C ARG A 145 -0.08 7.26 -9.05
N LEU A 146 0.88 7.42 -8.16
CA LEU A 146 2.29 7.16 -8.47
C LEU A 146 2.58 5.68 -8.32
N ALA A 147 3.29 5.13 -9.30
CA ALA A 147 3.67 3.72 -9.30
C ALA A 147 5.13 3.51 -9.70
N MET A 148 5.70 2.42 -9.19
CA MET A 148 6.85 1.73 -9.76
C MET A 148 6.32 0.64 -10.69
N SER A 149 6.63 0.76 -11.98
CA SER A 149 6.08 -0.09 -13.03
C SER A 149 7.12 -1.07 -13.55
N ALA A 150 6.68 -2.32 -13.73
CA ALA A 150 7.38 -3.37 -14.43
C ALA A 150 6.60 -3.73 -15.70
N GLU A 151 7.13 -3.35 -16.85
CA GLU A 151 6.55 -3.64 -18.16
C GLU A 151 7.33 -4.79 -18.80
N MET A 152 6.65 -5.88 -19.13
CA MET A 152 7.28 -7.13 -19.56
C MET A 152 6.69 -7.62 -20.89
N GLU A 153 7.56 -8.20 -21.72
CA GLU A 153 7.13 -9.01 -22.86
C GLU A 153 7.28 -10.49 -22.49
N ILE A 154 6.21 -11.27 -22.65
CA ILE A 154 6.12 -12.68 -22.28
C ILE A 154 5.75 -13.51 -23.51
N ASN A 155 6.52 -14.55 -23.81
CA ASN A 155 6.22 -15.44 -24.92
C ASN A 155 5.08 -16.44 -24.60
N PRO A 156 4.53 -17.16 -25.60
CA PRO A 156 3.46 -18.13 -25.37
C PRO A 156 3.81 -19.30 -24.42
N ALA A 157 5.09 -19.51 -24.13
CA ALA A 157 5.56 -20.50 -23.16
C ALA A 157 5.70 -19.94 -21.73
N GLY A 158 5.27 -18.70 -21.49
CA GLY A 158 5.36 -18.03 -20.19
C GLY A 158 6.77 -17.56 -19.83
N LYS A 159 7.68 -17.40 -20.80
CA LYS A 159 9.03 -16.88 -20.55
C LYS A 159 9.08 -15.38 -20.82
N ILE A 160 9.70 -14.64 -19.91
CA ILE A 160 10.02 -13.22 -20.09
C ILE A 160 11.06 -13.11 -21.20
N VAL A 161 10.71 -12.37 -22.25
CA VAL A 161 11.56 -12.02 -23.40
C VAL A 161 12.35 -10.75 -23.09
N SER A 162 11.67 -9.75 -22.56
CA SER A 162 12.24 -8.47 -22.16
C SER A 162 11.45 -7.86 -21.00
N HIS A 163 12.07 -6.96 -20.25
CA HIS A 163 11.40 -6.18 -19.21
C HIS A 163 12.05 -4.80 -19.07
N ARG A 164 11.28 -3.84 -18.56
CA ARG A 164 11.79 -2.55 -18.09
C ARG A 164 11.16 -2.20 -16.75
N LEU A 165 11.92 -1.54 -15.90
CA LEU A 165 11.44 -0.93 -14.66
C LEU A 165 11.50 0.60 -14.80
N HIS A 166 10.43 1.29 -14.43
CA HIS A 166 10.40 2.75 -14.44
C HIS A 166 9.35 3.29 -13.47
N THR A 167 9.50 4.56 -13.08
CA THR A 167 8.45 5.28 -12.36
C THR A 167 7.38 5.76 -13.35
N SER A 168 6.14 5.76 -12.90
CA SER A 168 4.99 6.15 -13.72
C SER A 168 3.90 6.84 -12.93
N VAL A 169 3.02 7.55 -13.65
CA VAL A 169 1.71 7.95 -13.16
C VAL A 169 0.68 7.05 -13.83
N ILE A 170 -0.15 6.39 -13.02
CA ILE A 170 -1.19 5.46 -13.46
C ILE A 170 -2.57 5.97 -13.05
N LYS A 171 -3.61 5.42 -13.67
CA LYS A 171 -5.00 5.59 -13.27
C LYS A 171 -5.71 4.25 -13.42
N SER A 172 -6.06 3.63 -12.30
CA SER A 172 -6.81 2.36 -12.34
C SER A 172 -8.19 2.58 -12.94
N HIS A 173 -8.55 1.79 -13.96
CA HIS A 173 -9.82 1.94 -14.67
C HIS A 173 -10.96 1.19 -13.97
N ALA A 174 -10.62 0.19 -13.16
CA ALA A 174 -11.59 -0.54 -12.35
C ALA A 174 -10.91 -1.17 -11.14
N ARG A 175 -11.62 -1.18 -10.01
CA ARG A 175 -11.35 -2.07 -8.88
C ARG A 175 -12.23 -3.29 -9.03
N MET A 176 -11.62 -4.45 -9.18
CA MET A 176 -12.29 -5.74 -9.36
C MET A 176 -12.19 -6.58 -8.07
N THR A 177 -13.02 -7.62 -7.99
CA THR A 177 -13.10 -8.57 -6.87
C THR A 177 -13.15 -10.00 -7.40
#